data_AF-F2BEV0-F1
#
_entry.id   AF-F2BEV0-F1
#
_cell.length_a   1.000
_cell.length_b   1.000
_cell.length_c   1.000
_cell.angle_alpha   90.00
_cell.angle_beta   90.00
_cell.angle_gamma   90.00
#
_symmetry.space_group_name_H-M   'P 1'
#
loop_
_entity.id
_entity.type
_entity.pdbx_description
1 polymer ?
#
loop_
_entity_poly.entity_id
_entity_poly.type
_entity_poly.pdbx_seq_one_letter_code
_entity_poly.pdbx_strand_id
1 'polypeptide(L)' 'MPENNAIPLNPPPQQKAAKHYGRNGFQYKQQYGVVVLCESEPHQQQVYAALKAQGLKLKVVTV' A
#
# COMPACT_ATOMS: atom_id res chain seq x y z
N MET A 1 -1.08 -49.29 -33.74
CA MET A 1 -0.74 -47.84 -33.69
C MET A 1 -0.84 -47.42 -32.24
N PRO A 2 0.14 -46.74 -31.62
CA PRO A 2 0.05 -46.41 -30.21
C PRO A 2 -0.95 -45.26 -30.00
N GLU A 3 -1.75 -45.35 -28.94
CA GLU A 3 -2.74 -44.34 -28.56
C GLU A 3 -2.05 -43.03 -28.18
N ASN A 4 -2.59 -41.94 -28.71
CA ASN A 4 -2.09 -40.59 -28.51
C ASN A 4 -2.59 -40.07 -27.14
N ASN A 5 -1.77 -40.22 -26.10
CA ASN A 5 -2.04 -39.64 -24.77
C ASN A 5 -1.80 -38.12 -24.79
N ALA A 6 -2.82 -37.36 -25.19
CA ALA A 6 -2.82 -35.92 -25.04
C ALA A 6 -3.01 -35.56 -23.55
N ILE A 7 -1.96 -35.01 -22.93
CA ILE A 7 -2.04 -34.42 -21.59
C ILE A 7 -2.88 -33.14 -21.71
N PRO A 8 -4.01 -32.98 -20.98
CA PRO A 8 -4.77 -31.75 -21.03
C PRO A 8 -3.94 -30.62 -20.43
N LEU A 9 -3.49 -29.69 -21.28
CA LEU A 9 -2.84 -28.47 -20.84
C LEU A 9 -3.90 -27.62 -20.13
N ASN A 10 -3.86 -27.59 -18.80
CA ASN A 10 -4.64 -26.63 -18.04
C ASN A 10 -4.17 -25.22 -18.43
N PRO A 11 -5.06 -24.29 -18.78
CA PRO A 11 -4.64 -22.96 -19.19
C PRO A 11 -3.87 -22.30 -18.04
N PRO A 12 -2.79 -21.56 -18.34
CA PRO A 12 -2.00 -20.90 -17.31
C PRO A 12 -2.91 -19.99 -16.47
N PRO A 13 -2.69 -19.91 -15.15
CA PRO A 13 -3.47 -19.03 -14.28
C PRO A 13 -3.39 -17.61 -14.83
N GLN A 14 -4.56 -17.04 -15.14
CA GLN A 14 -4.69 -15.71 -15.73
C GLN A 14 -3.98 -14.70 -14.82
N GLN A 15 -2.83 -14.19 -15.29
CA GLN A 15 -2.03 -13.21 -14.55
C GLN A 15 -2.86 -11.93 -14.39
N LYS A 16 -3.14 -11.55 -13.14
CA LYS A 16 -3.85 -10.30 -12.83
C LYS A 16 -3.08 -9.14 -13.45
N ALA A 17 -3.77 -8.33 -14.26
CA ALA A 17 -3.18 -7.19 -14.93
C ALA A 17 -2.45 -6.29 -13.93
N ALA A 18 -1.22 -5.90 -14.28
CA ALA A 18 -0.38 -5.05 -13.44
C ALA A 18 -1.11 -3.73 -13.14
N LYS A 19 -1.18 -3.34 -11.86
CA LYS A 19 -1.77 -2.06 -11.44
C LYS A 19 -0.93 -0.92 -12.02
N HIS A 20 -1.47 -0.25 -13.04
CA HIS A 20 -0.90 0.99 -13.58
C HIS A 20 -1.44 2.17 -12.77
N TYR A 21 -0.62 2.72 -11.89
CA TYR A 21 -0.98 3.90 -11.10
C TYR A 21 -1.12 5.12 -12.03
N GLY A 22 -2.24 5.84 -11.94
CA GLY A 22 -2.50 7.08 -12.70
C GLY A 22 -3.50 6.95 -13.86
N ARG A 23 -3.80 5.74 -14.33
CA ARG A 23 -4.81 5.52 -15.39
C ARG A 23 -6.25 5.51 -14.86
N ASN A 24 -6.41 5.40 -13.55
CA ASN A 24 -7.66 5.34 -12.80
C ASN A 24 -8.27 6.71 -12.48
N GLY A 25 -7.87 7.76 -13.20
CA GLY A 25 -8.42 9.11 -13.02
C GLY A 25 -8.09 9.75 -11.66
N PHE A 26 -7.06 9.25 -10.97
CA PHE A 26 -6.68 9.75 -9.66
C PHE A 26 -6.08 11.15 -9.80
N GLN A 27 -6.89 12.17 -9.50
CA GLN A 27 -6.44 13.56 -9.49
C GLN A 27 -5.62 13.81 -8.24
N TYR A 28 -4.32 14.03 -8.41
CA TYR A 28 -3.46 14.45 -7.32
C TYR A 28 -3.96 15.81 -6.80
N LYS A 29 -4.39 15.84 -5.55
CA LYS A 29 -4.67 17.07 -4.83
C LYS A 29 -3.48 17.34 -3.93
N GLN A 30 -2.87 18.51 -4.10
CA GLN A 30 -1.79 18.93 -3.22
C GLN A 30 -2.27 18.92 -1.76
N GLN A 31 -1.51 18.26 -0.90
CA GLN A 31 -1.75 18.19 0.54
C GLN A 31 -0.52 18.74 1.24
N TYR A 32 -0.76 19.58 2.24
CA TYR A 32 0.28 20.08 3.13
C TYR A 32 0.24 19.25 4.42
N GLY A 33 1.42 18.92 4.93
CA GLY A 33 1.58 18.17 6.17
C GLY A 33 2.91 18.48 6.82
N VAL A 34 2.98 18.26 8.13
CA VAL A 34 4.22 18.38 8.91
C VAL A 34 4.71 16.97 9.18
N VAL A 35 6.00 16.73 8.96
CA VAL A 35 6.68 15.48 9.35
C VAL A 35 7.39 15.73 10.66
N VAL A 36 7.05 14.93 11.68
CA VAL A 36 7.70 14.98 12.99
C VAL A 36 8.68 13.82 13.07
N LEU A 37 9.97 14.15 13.16
CA LEU A 37 11.01 13.15 13.35
C LEU A 37 11.00 12.70 14.82
N CYS A 38 10.95 11.38 15.02
CA CYS A 38 10.98 10.77 16.35
C CYS A 38 12.27 9.97 16.50
N GLU A 39 12.86 10.02 17.69
CA GLU A 39 14.14 9.36 17.99
C GLU A 39 13.98 7.85 18.25
N SER A 40 12.80 7.43 18.67
CA SER A 40 12.49 6.05 19.03
C SER A 40 10.99 5.78 18.91
N GLU A 41 10.62 4.49 18.95
CA GLU A 41 9.21 4.09 18.94
C GLU A 41 8.42 4.59 20.17
N PRO A 42 8.94 4.51 21.41
CA PRO A 42 8.23 5.07 22.56
C PRO A 42 7.99 6.58 22.44
N HIS A 43 8.98 7.32 21.93
CA HIS A 43 8.84 8.76 21.68
C HIS A 43 7.74 9.02 20.63
N GLN A 44 7.70 8.24 19.54
CA GLN A 44 6.64 8.34 18.53
C GLN A 44 5.25 8.11 19.14
N GLN A 45 5.09 7.09 19.99
CA GLN A 45 3.80 6.79 20.64
C GLN A 45 3.33 7.95 21.53
N GLN A 46 4.23 8.53 22.32
CA GLN A 46 3.93 9.67 23.18
C GLN A 46 3.51 10.91 22.37
N VAL A 47 4.27 11.26 21.32
CA VAL A 47 3.96 12.38 20.43
C VAL A 47 2.62 12.18 19.72
N TYR A 48 2.38 10.97 19.22
CA TYR A 48 1.11 10.64 18.58
C TYR A 48 -0.08 10.84 19.53
N ALA A 49 0.01 10.35 20.77
CA ALA A 49 -1.05 10.51 21.76
C ALA A 49 -1.30 11.99 22.09
N ALA A 50 -0.24 12.78 22.28
CA ALA A 50 -0.35 14.21 22.55
C ALA A 50 -1.00 14.99 21.40
N LEU A 51 -0.58 14.74 20.15
CA LEU A 51 -1.16 15.38 18.97
C LEU A 51 -2.60 14.92 18.69
N LYS A 52 -2.92 13.66 19.01
CA LYS A 52 -4.28 13.12 18.87
C LYS A 52 -5.23 13.77 19.87
N ALA A 53 -4.77 14.03 21.10
CA ALA A 53 -5.53 14.74 22.12
C ALA A 53 -5.88 16.18 21.70
N GLN A 54 -5.09 16.78 20.81
CA GLN A 54 -5.37 18.10 20.21
C GLN A 54 -6.36 18.03 19.03
N GLY A 55 -6.86 16.85 18.66
CA GLY A 55 -7.82 16.67 17.57
C GLY A 55 -7.20 16.73 16.17
N LEU A 56 -5.87 16.62 16.05
CA LEU A 56 -5.19 16.65 14.76
C LEU A 56 -5.40 15.35 13.97
N LYS A 57 -5.36 15.48 12.63
CA LYS A 57 -5.42 14.33 11.72
C LYS A 57 -4.03 13.76 11.50
N LEU A 58 -3.75 12.63 12.14
CA LEU A 58 -2.42 12.02 12.15
C LEU A 58 -2.32 10.80 11.23
N LYS A 59 -1.13 10.58 10.67
CA LYS A 59 -0.73 9.35 9.98
C LYS A 59 0.62 8.93 10.52
N VAL A 60 0.81 7.64 10.76
CA VAL A 60 2.11 7.06 11.13
C VAL A 60 2.80 6.60 9.84
N VAL A 61 4.08 6.97 9.70
CA VAL A 61 4.93 6.51 8.60
C VAL A 61 6.16 5.88 9.22
N THR A 62 6.36 4.60 8.94
CA THR A 62 7.56 3.84 9.29
C THR A 62 8.42 3.71 8.03
N VAL A 63 9.69 4.10 8.12
CA VAL A 63 10.68 3.87 7.04
C VAL A 63 11.36 2.52 7.20
#